data_AF-A0A6P8XXW3-F1
#
_entry.id   AF-A0A6P8XXW3-F1
#
_cell.length_a   1.000
_cell.length_b   1.000
_cell.length_c   1.000
_cell.angle_alpha   90.00
_cell.angle_beta   90.00
_cell.angle_gamma   90.00
#
_symmetry.space_group_name_H-M   'P 1'
#
loop_
_entity.id
_entity.type
_entity.pdbx_description
1 polymer ?
#
loop_
_entity_poly.entity_id
_entity_poly.type
_entity_poly.pdbx_seq_one_letter_code
_entity_poly.pdbx_strand_id
1 'polypeptide(L)'
;MTAASKLPVNDDDNKKPEKQKWDWTKRYSRLLLKLFAIMLTIYVCFLSWERYFKFWVQTTIERTDVHISEIPFPAITICPTHLTLSSLNNTNTKQRELSRMNRLYNLIQSIQLKPVLSEEEVATNFTEFEDYYNQSISEFGSALFRGYQCRDLFKECTWRRREVNCCTIFKTFGFGVSCYIFNSIFGKNADLTYPWSVAGSGVNSGLNVKMNRNVGVHHLESVLVMVQEPSEYLGTNLIYTKDDRIAVPLQPQRFTAQDDVRARPMEMRFCYFIEEMETNYRLRSECINSCHIKFMTEKCKCYINTIMAINKDNNANQEASIRACTVRDLSCFTKYKISFFSMSNTIEESRDFVFNTTDCKCYPNCNHIKYHASTYTDHMGNAKNDDLIEVDIYFQEETLISYRSTLQIVLLDLIVSFGGIAGLILGYSLLGCINTMLDRIAFCAKSRSRSADPTASSHASSRLPETDLNNKFV
;
A
#
# COMPACT_ATOMS: atom_id res chain seq x y z
N MET A 1 109.99 37.75 -1.79
CA MET A 1 110.61 36.79 -0.85
C MET A 1 109.49 35.98 -0.22
N THR A 2 109.48 34.66 -0.48
CA THR A 2 108.98 33.53 0.37
C THR A 2 107.63 33.65 1.09
N ALA A 3 106.73 32.67 1.14
CA ALA A 3 106.58 31.33 0.57
C ALA A 3 105.21 30.80 1.07
N ALA A 4 104.67 29.81 0.35
CA ALA A 4 103.83 28.69 0.84
C ALA A 4 102.37 28.95 1.30
N SER A 5 101.47 28.69 0.36
CA SER A 5 100.28 27.82 0.45
C SER A 5 99.89 27.21 1.80
N LYS A 6 98.64 27.46 2.23
CA LYS A 6 97.81 26.53 3.01
C LYS A 6 96.44 26.39 2.33
N LEU A 7 96.14 25.17 1.87
CA LEU A 7 94.78 24.71 1.58
C LEU A 7 93.99 24.58 2.89
N PRO A 8 92.71 24.94 2.92
CA PRO A 8 91.68 24.21 3.66
C PRO A 8 90.95 23.30 2.67
N VAL A 9 91.17 21.98 2.70
CA VAL A 9 90.36 20.99 3.43
C VAL A 9 88.86 21.17 3.18
N ASN A 10 88.32 20.28 2.35
CA ASN A 10 86.89 20.10 2.09
C ASN A 10 86.13 19.79 3.39
N ASP A 11 85.27 20.72 3.82
CA ASP A 11 84.24 20.50 4.85
C ASP A 11 82.89 20.17 4.19
N ASP A 12 82.83 19.08 3.42
CA ASP A 12 81.59 18.64 2.75
C ASP A 12 80.99 17.34 3.32
N ASP A 13 81.54 16.78 4.39
CA ASP A 13 81.05 15.52 4.97
C ASP A 13 80.16 15.66 6.22
N ASN A 14 80.03 16.85 6.81
CA ASN A 14 79.15 17.06 7.98
C ASN A 14 77.71 17.48 7.68
N LYS A 15 77.33 17.72 6.41
CA LYS A 15 75.96 18.11 5.99
C LYS A 15 75.09 16.98 5.41
N LYS A 16 75.62 15.76 5.29
CA LYS A 16 74.85 14.59 4.81
C LYS A 16 73.77 14.09 5.80
N PRO A 17 73.99 14.02 7.13
CA PRO A 17 72.98 13.44 8.04
C PRO A 17 71.76 14.35 8.26
N GLU A 18 71.91 15.68 8.16
CA GLU A 18 70.79 16.63 8.30
C GLU A 18 69.87 16.68 7.08
N LYS A 19 70.42 16.74 5.85
CA LYS A 19 69.62 16.69 4.61
C LYS A 19 68.84 15.37 4.51
N GLN A 20 69.48 14.25 4.87
CA GLN A 20 68.83 12.94 4.86
C GLN A 20 67.70 12.87 5.90
N LYS A 21 67.92 13.34 7.15
CA LYS A 21 66.86 13.45 8.16
C LYS A 21 65.68 14.30 7.69
N TRP A 22 65.93 15.41 7.00
CA TRP A 22 64.89 16.31 6.50
C TRP A 22 64.05 15.71 5.36
N ASP A 23 64.65 14.84 4.54
CA ASP A 23 63.91 14.08 3.52
C ASP A 23 63.09 12.93 4.12
N TRP A 24 63.59 12.26 5.15
CA TRP A 24 62.83 11.23 5.87
C TRP A 24 61.64 11.80 6.64
N THR A 25 61.78 12.96 7.31
CA THR A 25 60.67 13.63 8.00
C THR A 25 59.60 14.13 7.03
N LYS A 26 59.99 14.65 5.86
CA LYS A 26 59.05 15.02 4.78
C LYS A 26 58.31 13.81 4.21
N ARG A 27 59.00 12.68 4.01
CA ARG A 27 58.37 11.42 3.53
C ARG A 27 57.36 10.88 4.53
N TYR A 28 57.73 10.86 5.81
CA TYR A 28 56.84 10.41 6.89
C TYR A 28 55.62 11.33 7.05
N SER A 29 55.82 12.65 7.02
CA SER A 29 54.74 13.64 7.06
C SER A 29 53.76 13.50 5.89
N ARG A 30 54.26 13.31 4.65
CA ARG A 30 53.41 13.03 3.47
C ARG A 30 52.65 11.72 3.59
N LEU A 31 53.24 10.69 4.19
CA LEU A 31 52.60 9.40 4.39
C LEU A 31 51.47 9.51 5.41
N LEU A 32 51.70 10.21 6.53
CA LEU A 32 50.66 10.48 7.54
C LEU A 32 49.51 11.31 6.98
N LEU A 33 49.80 12.35 6.18
CA LEU A 33 48.75 13.16 5.55
C LEU A 33 47.89 12.33 4.58
N LYS A 34 48.51 11.44 3.79
CA LYS A 34 47.79 10.52 2.91
C LYS A 34 46.93 9.52 3.69
N LEU A 35 47.45 8.96 4.77
CA LEU A 35 46.67 8.06 5.64
C LEU A 35 45.48 8.78 6.26
N PHE A 36 45.68 10.00 6.76
CA PHE A 36 44.60 10.82 7.30
C PHE A 36 43.53 11.14 6.24
N ALA A 37 43.95 11.54 5.03
CA ALA A 37 43.05 11.80 3.91
C ALA A 37 42.25 10.54 3.51
N ILE A 38 42.88 9.37 3.49
CA ILE A 38 42.20 8.08 3.22
C ILE A 38 41.18 7.76 4.32
N MET A 39 41.57 7.89 5.59
CA MET A 39 40.66 7.64 6.72
C MET A 39 39.45 8.59 6.70
N LEU A 40 39.67 9.88 6.41
CA LEU A 40 38.61 10.87 6.25
C LEU A 40 37.69 10.52 5.09
N THR A 41 38.24 10.11 3.94
CA THR A 41 37.48 9.68 2.76
C THR A 41 36.58 8.48 3.12
N ILE A 42 37.14 7.45 3.75
CA ILE A 42 36.39 6.26 4.18
C ILE A 42 35.28 6.65 5.15
N TYR A 43 35.57 7.51 6.12
CA TYR A 43 34.58 7.98 7.09
C TYR A 43 33.41 8.71 6.43
N VAL A 44 33.67 9.66 5.52
CA VAL A 44 32.62 10.41 4.82
C VAL A 44 31.84 9.50 3.85
N CYS A 45 32.51 8.56 3.18
CA CYS A 45 31.82 7.56 2.37
C CYS A 45 30.92 6.66 3.21
N PHE A 46 31.36 6.24 4.40
CA PHE A 46 30.52 5.48 5.32
C PHE A 46 29.30 6.28 5.77
N LEU A 47 29.45 7.56 6.11
CA LEU A 47 28.33 8.44 6.43
C LEU A 47 27.35 8.57 5.25
N SER A 48 27.84 8.69 4.02
CA SER A 48 27.01 8.77 2.81
C SER A 48 26.27 7.44 2.55
N TRP A 49 26.93 6.30 2.79
CA TRP A 49 26.32 4.98 2.73
C TRP A 49 25.21 4.83 3.77
N GLU A 50 25.47 5.19 5.02
CA GLU A 50 24.48 5.13 6.09
C GLU A 50 23.28 6.04 5.78
N ARG A 51 23.53 7.26 5.27
CA ARG A 51 22.49 8.16 4.73
C ARG A 51 21.63 7.40 3.72
N TYR A 52 22.24 6.82 2.69
CA TYR A 52 21.52 6.11 1.62
C TYR A 52 20.57 5.05 2.20
N PHE A 53 21.04 4.15 3.07
CA PHE A 53 20.20 3.09 3.63
C PHE A 53 19.16 3.58 4.64
N LYS A 54 19.37 4.73 5.28
CA LYS A 54 18.41 5.33 6.22
C LYS A 54 17.38 6.22 5.55
N PHE A 55 17.59 6.70 4.31
CA PHE A 55 16.61 7.57 3.66
C PHE A 55 15.33 6.84 3.30
N TRP A 56 14.24 7.48 3.73
CA TRP A 56 12.86 7.13 3.46
C TRP A 56 12.40 7.44 2.04
N VAL A 57 11.27 6.83 1.67
CA VAL A 57 10.50 7.18 0.47
C VAL A 57 9.80 8.51 0.73
N GLN A 58 9.92 9.45 -0.21
CA GLN A 58 9.24 10.74 -0.13
C GLN A 58 8.08 10.77 -1.12
N THR A 59 6.90 11.16 -0.66
CA THR A 59 5.73 11.38 -1.52
C THR A 59 5.66 12.85 -1.92
N THR A 60 5.56 13.10 -3.22
CA THR A 60 5.47 14.43 -3.82
C THR A 60 4.21 14.53 -4.66
N ILE A 61 3.74 15.75 -4.92
CA ILE A 61 2.64 15.99 -5.86
C ILE A 61 3.24 15.93 -7.26
N GLU A 62 2.76 14.99 -8.09
CA GLU A 62 3.19 14.87 -9.48
C GLU A 62 2.36 15.77 -10.39
N ARG A 63 1.05 15.75 -10.21
CA ARG A 63 0.07 16.54 -10.99
C ARG A 63 -1.13 16.90 -10.14
N THR A 64 -1.73 18.05 -10.39
CA THR A 64 -2.96 18.52 -9.72
C THR A 64 -4.16 18.62 -10.68
N ASP A 65 -3.93 18.38 -11.97
CA ASP A 65 -4.84 18.61 -13.08
C ASP A 65 -5.22 17.31 -13.81
N VAL A 66 -5.05 16.16 -13.15
CA VAL A 66 -5.44 14.86 -13.73
C VAL A 66 -6.95 14.81 -13.82
N HIS A 67 -7.49 14.53 -15.01
CA HIS A 67 -8.93 14.51 -15.20
C HIS A 67 -9.57 13.25 -14.60
N ILE A 68 -10.74 13.38 -13.97
CA ILE A 68 -11.45 12.27 -13.31
C ILE A 68 -11.81 11.11 -14.25
N SER A 69 -11.86 11.33 -15.56
CA SER A 69 -12.09 10.24 -16.53
C SER A 69 -10.94 9.25 -16.66
N GLU A 70 -9.73 9.64 -16.23
CA GLU A 70 -8.54 8.76 -16.26
C GLU A 70 -8.56 7.70 -15.16
N ILE A 71 -9.38 7.91 -14.12
CA ILE A 71 -9.55 6.95 -13.04
C ILE A 71 -10.91 6.24 -13.15
N PRO A 72 -11.02 4.99 -12.68
CA PRO A 72 -12.32 4.37 -12.51
C PRO A 72 -13.16 5.15 -11.49
N PHE A 73 -14.48 5.09 -11.64
CA PHE A 73 -15.37 5.48 -10.56
C PHE A 73 -15.26 4.44 -9.43
N PRO A 74 -15.38 4.81 -8.15
CA PRO A 74 -15.26 3.84 -7.07
C PRO A 74 -16.33 2.75 -7.15
N ALA A 75 -16.05 1.63 -6.48
CA ALA A 75 -17.08 0.66 -6.15
C ALA A 75 -17.93 1.18 -5.00
N ILE A 76 -19.25 1.12 -5.17
CA ILE A 76 -20.22 1.61 -4.18
C ILE A 76 -21.02 0.42 -3.67
N THR A 77 -20.93 0.16 -2.37
CA THR A 77 -21.72 -0.88 -1.71
C THR A 77 -22.81 -0.24 -0.87
N ILE A 78 -24.05 -0.65 -1.09
CA ILE A 78 -25.23 -0.20 -0.34
C ILE A 78 -25.78 -1.38 0.46
N CYS A 79 -25.95 -1.19 1.76
CA CYS A 79 -26.42 -2.23 2.68
C CYS A 79 -27.56 -1.70 3.58
N PRO A 80 -28.67 -2.43 3.70
CA PRO A 80 -29.65 -2.21 4.76
C PRO A 80 -29.03 -2.47 6.14
N THR A 81 -29.02 -1.48 7.03
CA THR A 81 -28.37 -1.61 8.36
C THR A 81 -29.33 -1.66 9.54
N HIS A 82 -30.51 -1.05 9.40
CA HIS A 82 -31.53 -1.11 10.44
C HIS A 82 -32.92 -1.27 9.80
N LEU A 83 -33.61 -2.32 10.24
CA LEU A 83 -34.95 -2.67 9.79
C LEU A 83 -35.91 -2.62 10.97
N THR A 84 -37.05 -1.99 10.76
CA THR A 84 -38.21 -2.12 11.63
C THR A 84 -39.36 -2.73 10.85
N LEU A 85 -40.46 -3.00 11.54
CA LEU A 85 -41.64 -3.54 10.88
C LEU A 85 -42.45 -2.38 10.31
N SER A 86 -42.82 -2.48 9.04
CA SER A 86 -43.79 -1.55 8.45
C SER A 86 -45.11 -1.63 9.23
N SER A 87 -45.70 -0.48 9.57
CA SER A 87 -46.96 -0.38 10.31
C SER A 87 -48.06 -1.23 9.66
N LEU A 88 -48.27 -2.43 10.19
CA LEU A 88 -49.38 -3.30 9.85
C LEU A 88 -50.25 -3.43 11.10
N ASN A 89 -51.47 -2.92 11.01
CA ASN A 89 -52.52 -3.16 12.01
C ASN A 89 -52.84 -4.65 12.03
N ASN A 90 -52.22 -5.43 12.93
CA ASN A 90 -52.83 -6.58 13.61
C ASN A 90 -51.84 -7.32 14.53
N THR A 91 -52.17 -7.36 15.82
CA THR A 91 -51.51 -8.05 16.94
C THR A 91 -51.45 -9.59 16.81
N ASN A 92 -50.80 -10.10 15.77
CA ASN A 92 -50.67 -11.54 15.52
C ASN A 92 -49.31 -12.07 16.01
N THR A 93 -49.27 -13.33 16.46
CA THR A 93 -48.04 -14.05 16.87
C THR A 93 -46.94 -13.98 15.82
N LYS A 94 -47.31 -14.03 14.53
CA LYS A 94 -46.42 -13.87 13.37
C LYS A 94 -45.68 -12.52 13.34
N GLN A 95 -46.33 -11.45 13.80
CA GLN A 95 -45.71 -10.12 13.85
C GLN A 95 -44.63 -10.05 14.93
N ARG A 96 -44.87 -10.68 16.09
CA ARG A 96 -43.87 -10.74 17.18
C ARG A 96 -42.62 -11.48 16.74
N GLU A 97 -42.78 -12.59 16.03
CA GLU A 97 -41.65 -13.36 15.47
C GLU A 97 -40.85 -12.52 14.46
N LEU A 98 -41.52 -11.82 13.55
CA LEU A 98 -40.86 -10.97 12.56
C LEU A 98 -40.12 -9.78 13.21
N SER A 99 -40.70 -9.19 14.25
CA SER A 99 -40.04 -8.14 15.04
C SER A 99 -38.79 -8.67 15.77
N ARG A 100 -38.84 -9.90 16.32
CA ARG A 100 -37.66 -10.55 16.92
C ARG A 100 -36.57 -10.79 15.86
N MET A 101 -36.93 -11.24 14.66
CA MET A 101 -35.98 -11.41 13.56
C MET A 101 -35.33 -10.08 13.13
N ASN A 102 -36.11 -9.00 13.02
CA ASN A 102 -35.58 -7.67 12.71
C ASN A 102 -34.61 -7.19 13.80
N ARG A 103 -34.93 -7.39 15.08
CA ARG A 103 -34.02 -7.06 16.20
C ARG A 103 -32.72 -7.85 16.13
N LEU A 104 -32.79 -9.16 15.87
CA LEU A 104 -31.60 -10.00 15.71
C LEU A 104 -30.76 -9.56 14.51
N TYR A 105 -31.41 -9.22 13.38
CA TYR A 105 -30.74 -8.66 12.20
C TYR A 105 -30.02 -7.36 12.53
N ASN A 106 -30.69 -6.42 13.20
CA ASN A 106 -30.13 -5.13 13.59
C ASN A 106 -28.95 -5.30 14.57
N LEU A 107 -29.05 -6.27 15.48
CA LEU A 107 -27.97 -6.60 16.42
C LEU A 107 -26.76 -7.16 15.69
N ILE A 108 -26.96 -8.16 14.82
CA ILE A 108 -25.90 -8.72 13.97
C ILE A 108 -25.27 -7.60 13.13
N GLN A 109 -26.09 -6.73 12.55
CA GLN A 109 -25.59 -5.62 11.74
C GLN A 109 -24.83 -4.56 12.51
N SER A 110 -25.30 -4.27 13.72
CA SER A 110 -24.60 -3.35 14.60
C SER A 110 -23.19 -3.87 14.95
N ILE A 111 -23.02 -5.19 14.99
CA ILE A 111 -21.75 -5.86 15.30
C ILE A 111 -20.88 -6.00 14.05
N GLN A 112 -21.48 -6.31 12.89
CA GLN A 112 -20.76 -6.54 11.64
C GLN A 112 -20.36 -5.27 10.92
N LEU A 113 -21.17 -4.20 10.99
CA LEU A 113 -20.97 -3.01 10.18
C LEU A 113 -20.79 -1.72 11.00
N LYS A 114 -21.40 -1.52 12.17
CA LYS A 114 -21.32 -0.17 12.80
C LYS A 114 -20.03 0.02 13.63
N PRO A 115 -19.10 0.92 13.24
CA PRO A 115 -18.07 1.39 14.15
C PRO A 115 -18.75 2.21 15.25
N VAL A 116 -18.23 2.08 16.47
CA VAL A 116 -18.77 2.61 17.72
C VAL A 116 -19.21 4.08 17.61
N LEU A 117 -20.51 4.36 17.64
CA LEU A 117 -21.10 5.66 18.01
C LEU A 117 -22.54 5.47 18.56
N SER A 118 -22.71 4.65 19.58
CA SER A 118 -23.61 4.94 20.71
C SER A 118 -23.43 3.84 21.75
N GLU A 119 -23.17 4.26 22.97
CA GLU A 119 -23.00 3.42 24.14
C GLU A 119 -24.33 2.82 24.63
N GLU A 120 -25.45 3.14 23.97
CA GLU A 120 -26.74 3.20 24.67
C GLU A 120 -27.66 1.98 24.51
N GLU A 121 -27.40 1.00 23.64
CA GLU A 121 -28.37 -0.10 23.46
C GLU A 121 -27.78 -1.50 23.21
N VAL A 122 -26.61 -1.81 23.76
CA VAL A 122 -26.14 -3.21 23.82
C VAL A 122 -26.39 -3.78 25.22
N ALA A 123 -27.59 -3.55 25.76
CA ALA A 123 -28.11 -4.26 26.91
C ALA A 123 -28.50 -5.68 26.46
N THR A 124 -27.52 -6.57 26.43
CA THR A 124 -27.66 -7.87 25.80
C THR A 124 -28.31 -8.88 26.73
N ASN A 125 -29.63 -8.99 26.68
CA ASN A 125 -30.28 -10.22 27.06
C ASN A 125 -30.33 -11.16 25.84
N PHE A 126 -29.21 -11.83 25.53
CA PHE A 126 -29.13 -12.79 24.40
C PHE A 126 -30.10 -13.98 24.56
N THR A 127 -30.63 -14.21 25.75
CA THR A 127 -31.64 -15.25 26.03
C THR A 127 -32.93 -15.06 25.24
N GLU A 128 -33.22 -13.84 24.74
CA GLU A 128 -34.35 -13.59 23.85
C GLU A 128 -34.23 -14.36 22.51
N PHE A 129 -33.04 -14.81 22.11
CA PHE A 129 -32.76 -15.42 20.81
C PHE A 129 -32.30 -16.88 20.89
N GLU A 130 -32.62 -17.60 21.97
CA GLU A 130 -32.25 -19.02 22.15
C GLU A 130 -32.65 -19.90 20.97
N ASP A 131 -33.84 -19.65 20.39
CA ASP A 131 -34.37 -20.37 19.23
C ASP A 131 -33.47 -20.28 17.99
N TYR A 132 -32.64 -19.24 17.89
CA TYR A 132 -31.79 -18.94 16.74
C TYR A 132 -30.31 -19.31 16.96
N TYR A 133 -29.94 -19.87 18.12
CA TYR A 133 -28.55 -20.13 18.51
C TYR A 133 -27.75 -21.03 17.57
N ASN A 134 -28.41 -21.90 16.80
CA ASN A 134 -27.76 -22.80 15.85
C ASN A 134 -27.65 -22.21 14.43
N GLN A 135 -28.25 -21.04 14.18
CA GLN A 135 -28.16 -20.39 12.87
C GLN A 135 -26.81 -19.69 12.71
N SER A 136 -26.26 -19.78 11.50
CA SER A 136 -25.03 -19.07 11.13
C SER A 136 -25.28 -17.57 11.09
N ILE A 137 -24.41 -16.79 11.73
CA ILE A 137 -24.47 -15.32 11.69
C ILE A 137 -24.29 -14.81 10.25
N SER A 138 -23.45 -15.47 9.44
CA SER A 138 -23.16 -15.05 8.06
C SER A 138 -24.31 -15.33 7.08
N GLU A 139 -25.25 -16.20 7.42
CA GLU A 139 -26.35 -16.55 6.52
C GLU A 139 -27.66 -15.86 6.91
N PHE A 140 -27.73 -15.31 8.12
CA PHE A 140 -28.94 -14.74 8.68
C PHE A 140 -29.50 -13.58 7.84
N GLY A 141 -28.66 -12.64 7.42
CA GLY A 141 -29.08 -11.53 6.55
C GLY A 141 -29.64 -12.01 5.21
N SER A 142 -28.95 -12.94 4.55
CA SER A 142 -29.42 -13.53 3.29
C SER A 142 -30.71 -14.34 3.46
N ALA A 143 -30.91 -14.96 4.63
CA ALA A 143 -32.14 -15.68 4.94
C ALA A 143 -33.33 -14.72 5.12
N LEU A 144 -33.13 -13.59 5.82
CA LEU A 144 -34.17 -12.57 6.02
C LEU A 144 -34.66 -11.99 4.69
N PHE A 145 -33.75 -11.78 3.74
CA PHE A 145 -34.07 -11.19 2.43
C PHE A 145 -34.35 -12.22 1.32
N ARG A 146 -34.39 -13.54 1.63
CA ARG A 146 -34.53 -14.64 0.65
C ARG A 146 -35.82 -14.58 -0.19
N GLY A 147 -36.81 -13.78 0.21
CA GLY A 147 -38.07 -13.56 -0.51
C GLY A 147 -38.19 -12.24 -1.27
N TYR A 148 -37.23 -11.32 -1.14
CA TYR A 148 -37.28 -10.01 -1.78
C TYR A 148 -36.38 -9.96 -3.00
N GLN A 149 -36.87 -9.32 -4.06
CA GLN A 149 -36.12 -9.07 -5.27
C GLN A 149 -35.42 -7.72 -5.19
N CYS A 150 -34.39 -7.54 -6.00
CA CYS A 150 -33.70 -6.26 -6.13
C CYS A 150 -34.66 -5.09 -6.46
N ARG A 151 -35.75 -5.35 -7.22
CA ARG A 151 -36.77 -4.35 -7.58
C ARG A 151 -37.61 -3.87 -6.39
N ASP A 152 -37.69 -4.66 -5.33
CA ASP A 152 -38.42 -4.28 -4.12
C ASP A 152 -37.63 -3.24 -3.33
N LEU A 153 -36.29 -3.32 -3.38
CA LEU A 153 -35.39 -2.37 -2.74
C LEU A 153 -35.12 -1.15 -3.62
N PHE A 154 -34.72 -1.35 -4.88
CA PHE A 154 -34.32 -0.26 -5.77
C PHE A 154 -35.45 0.11 -6.74
N LYS A 155 -35.80 1.40 -6.75
CA LYS A 155 -36.86 1.95 -7.59
C LYS A 155 -36.32 2.57 -8.87
N GLU A 156 -35.40 3.53 -8.75
CA GLU A 156 -34.83 4.27 -9.88
C GLU A 156 -33.31 4.34 -9.72
N CYS A 157 -32.56 4.08 -10.79
CA CYS A 157 -31.11 4.29 -10.82
C CYS A 157 -30.75 5.10 -12.05
N THR A 158 -29.87 6.06 -11.85
CA THR A 158 -29.30 6.86 -12.92
C THR A 158 -27.78 6.79 -12.85
N TRP A 159 -27.16 6.56 -14.01
CA TRP A 159 -25.72 6.53 -14.18
C TRP A 159 -25.35 7.50 -15.29
N ARG A 160 -24.46 8.46 -15.01
CA ARG A 160 -24.08 9.51 -15.97
C ARG A 160 -25.30 10.26 -16.52
N ARG A 161 -26.26 10.61 -15.65
CA ARG A 161 -27.54 11.26 -15.99
C ARG A 161 -28.45 10.47 -16.94
N ARG A 162 -28.23 9.16 -17.09
CA ARG A 162 -29.09 8.27 -17.88
C ARG A 162 -29.72 7.23 -16.98
N GLU A 163 -31.01 6.99 -17.17
CA GLU A 163 -31.71 5.93 -16.46
C GLU A 163 -31.16 4.57 -16.88
N VAL A 164 -30.86 3.75 -15.87
CA VAL A 164 -30.32 2.40 -16.03
C VAL A 164 -31.07 1.46 -15.09
N ASN A 165 -31.13 0.19 -15.45
CA ASN A 165 -31.78 -0.80 -14.60
C ASN A 165 -30.92 -1.07 -13.36
N CYS A 166 -31.43 -0.77 -12.17
CA CYS A 166 -30.72 -0.99 -10.90
C CYS A 166 -30.20 -2.43 -10.76
N CYS A 167 -31.03 -3.41 -11.13
CA CYS A 167 -30.72 -4.83 -10.92
C CYS A 167 -29.73 -5.39 -11.93
N THR A 168 -29.43 -4.66 -13.02
CA THR A 168 -28.36 -5.05 -13.93
C THR A 168 -27.01 -4.54 -13.44
N ILE A 169 -26.96 -3.31 -12.90
CA ILE A 169 -25.71 -2.69 -12.46
C ILE A 169 -25.28 -3.14 -11.06
N PHE A 170 -26.23 -3.34 -10.14
CA PHE A 170 -25.94 -3.80 -8.79
C PHE A 170 -25.83 -5.32 -8.77
N LYS A 171 -24.71 -5.81 -8.23
CA LYS A 171 -24.49 -7.23 -7.97
C LYS A 171 -24.58 -7.50 -6.47
N THR A 172 -25.02 -8.69 -6.10
CA THR A 172 -25.00 -9.09 -4.69
C THR A 172 -23.57 -9.24 -4.21
N PHE A 173 -23.26 -8.69 -3.04
CA PHE A 173 -21.93 -8.73 -2.45
C PHE A 173 -21.96 -9.28 -1.04
N GLY A 174 -21.14 -10.31 -0.80
CA GLY A 174 -20.96 -10.95 0.50
C GLY A 174 -22.04 -11.91 0.98
N PHE A 175 -21.73 -12.63 2.06
CA PHE A 175 -22.63 -13.51 2.81
C PHE A 175 -22.62 -13.06 4.27
N GLY A 176 -23.63 -12.32 4.67
CA GLY A 176 -23.79 -11.75 6.01
C GLY A 176 -24.87 -10.69 6.04
N VAL A 177 -25.02 -9.99 4.92
CA VAL A 177 -25.91 -8.84 4.76
C VAL A 177 -26.38 -8.78 3.31
N SER A 178 -27.62 -8.37 3.08
CA SER A 178 -28.25 -8.10 1.77
C SER A 178 -27.64 -6.87 1.07
N CYS A 179 -26.31 -6.83 0.95
CA CYS A 179 -25.57 -5.74 0.35
C CYS A 179 -25.51 -5.87 -1.17
N TYR A 180 -25.57 -4.72 -1.83
CA TYR A 180 -25.49 -4.59 -3.28
C TYR A 180 -24.28 -3.74 -3.63
N ILE A 181 -23.41 -4.26 -4.49
CA ILE A 181 -22.21 -3.58 -4.96
C ILE A 181 -22.34 -3.15 -6.42
N PHE A 182 -21.99 -1.91 -6.69
CA PHE A 182 -21.83 -1.35 -8.01
C PHE A 182 -20.34 -1.21 -8.33
N ASN A 183 -19.97 -1.43 -9.60
CA ASN A 183 -18.64 -1.15 -10.15
C ASN A 183 -17.45 -1.83 -9.45
N SER A 184 -17.63 -3.06 -8.95
CA SER A 184 -16.56 -3.86 -8.35
C SER A 184 -16.30 -5.14 -9.14
N ILE A 185 -15.04 -5.56 -9.18
CA ILE A 185 -14.62 -6.84 -9.77
C ILE A 185 -15.00 -8.05 -8.90
N PHE A 186 -15.38 -7.83 -7.64
CA PHE A 186 -15.73 -8.91 -6.69
C PHE A 186 -17.24 -9.16 -6.56
N GLY A 187 -18.06 -8.45 -7.34
CA GLY A 187 -19.50 -8.72 -7.38
C GLY A 187 -19.79 -10.14 -7.88
N LYS A 188 -20.81 -10.81 -7.33
CA LYS A 188 -21.26 -12.09 -7.87
C LYS A 188 -21.74 -11.89 -9.31
N ASN A 189 -21.14 -12.60 -10.26
CA ASN A 189 -21.33 -12.38 -11.71
C ASN A 189 -21.04 -10.92 -12.10
N ALA A 190 -19.88 -10.40 -11.67
CA ALA A 190 -19.39 -9.08 -12.06
C ALA A 190 -19.41 -8.92 -13.59
N ASP A 191 -19.75 -7.73 -14.04
CA ASP A 191 -19.75 -7.40 -15.47
C ASP A 191 -18.29 -7.31 -15.95
N LEU A 192 -17.98 -7.92 -17.10
CA LEU A 192 -16.66 -7.87 -17.71
C LEU A 192 -16.26 -6.43 -18.08
N THR A 193 -17.21 -5.51 -18.19
CA THR A 193 -16.97 -4.11 -18.51
C THR A 193 -16.55 -3.26 -17.30
N TYR A 194 -16.62 -3.80 -16.07
CA TYR A 194 -16.14 -3.10 -14.89
C TYR A 194 -14.60 -3.06 -14.81
N PRO A 195 -14.00 -1.97 -14.29
CA PRO A 195 -14.65 -0.80 -13.71
C PRO A 195 -14.96 0.32 -14.72
N TRP A 196 -16.15 0.93 -14.62
CA TRP A 196 -16.54 2.13 -15.35
C TRP A 196 -15.96 3.40 -14.73
N SER A 197 -15.65 4.40 -15.55
CA SER A 197 -15.25 5.76 -15.13
C SER A 197 -16.37 6.78 -15.34
N VAL A 198 -16.15 8.05 -14.97
CA VAL A 198 -17.07 9.15 -15.32
C VAL A 198 -16.26 10.40 -15.63
N ALA A 199 -16.73 11.21 -16.57
CA ALA A 199 -16.04 12.42 -17.01
C ALA A 199 -16.61 13.70 -16.39
N GLY A 200 -17.83 13.68 -15.85
CA GLY A 200 -18.47 14.87 -15.28
C GLY A 200 -18.39 14.88 -13.75
N SER A 201 -18.27 16.09 -13.19
CA SER A 201 -18.38 16.34 -11.75
C SER A 201 -19.75 16.93 -11.37
N GLY A 202 -20.02 16.99 -10.06
CA GLY A 202 -21.23 17.59 -9.50
C GLY A 202 -22.44 16.66 -9.38
N VAL A 203 -23.48 17.17 -8.74
CA VAL A 203 -24.72 16.43 -8.41
C VAL A 203 -25.29 15.73 -9.65
N ASN A 204 -25.73 14.48 -9.48
CA ASN A 204 -26.27 13.60 -10.53
C ASN A 204 -25.28 13.29 -11.68
N SER A 205 -24.00 13.65 -11.61
CA SER A 205 -23.03 13.32 -12.66
C SER A 205 -22.59 11.85 -12.61
N GLY A 206 -22.54 11.27 -11.41
CA GLY A 206 -22.09 9.91 -11.15
C GLY A 206 -23.25 8.92 -11.08
N LEU A 207 -23.43 8.35 -9.89
CA LEU A 207 -24.46 7.35 -9.57
C LEU A 207 -25.51 7.96 -8.65
N ASN A 208 -26.75 8.05 -9.11
CA ASN A 208 -27.89 8.42 -8.27
C ASN A 208 -28.86 7.24 -8.18
N VAL A 209 -29.25 6.89 -6.96
CA VAL A 209 -30.05 5.70 -6.65
C VAL A 209 -31.19 6.10 -5.73
N LYS A 210 -32.42 5.77 -6.12
CA LYS A 210 -33.60 5.87 -5.27
C LYS A 210 -34.05 4.49 -4.86
N MET A 211 -34.17 4.27 -3.56
CA MET A 211 -34.60 3.02 -2.95
C MET A 211 -35.87 3.20 -2.13
N ASN A 212 -36.66 2.14 -2.02
CA ASN A 212 -37.88 2.13 -1.22
C ASN A 212 -37.52 1.95 0.26
N ARG A 213 -38.12 2.76 1.13
CA ARG A 213 -38.09 2.55 2.58
C ARG A 213 -38.88 1.31 2.98
N ASN A 214 -40.01 1.06 2.33
CA ASN A 214 -40.84 -0.11 2.61
C ASN A 214 -40.51 -1.25 1.65
N VAL A 215 -39.82 -2.28 2.14
CA VAL A 215 -39.48 -3.50 1.40
C VAL A 215 -40.34 -4.64 1.92
N GLY A 216 -41.52 -4.80 1.29
CA GLY A 216 -42.54 -5.73 1.74
C GLY A 216 -43.08 -5.41 3.12
N VAL A 217 -42.73 -6.23 4.12
CA VAL A 217 -43.15 -6.04 5.53
C VAL A 217 -42.10 -5.34 6.40
N HIS A 218 -40.93 -5.03 5.84
CA HIS A 218 -39.86 -4.35 6.55
C HIS A 218 -39.79 -2.87 6.16
N HIS A 219 -39.61 -2.02 7.16
CA HIS A 219 -39.31 -0.61 7.00
C HIS A 219 -37.80 -0.40 7.20
N LEU A 220 -37.16 0.19 6.21
CA LEU A 220 -35.74 0.50 6.18
C LEU A 220 -35.50 1.85 6.85
N GLU A 221 -34.93 1.81 8.06
CA GLU A 221 -34.65 3.02 8.83
C GLU A 221 -33.28 3.60 8.52
N SER A 222 -32.27 2.74 8.34
CA SER A 222 -30.92 3.20 8.04
C SER A 222 -30.22 2.36 6.99
N VAL A 223 -29.39 3.03 6.21
CA VAL A 223 -28.57 2.45 5.15
C VAL A 223 -27.10 2.73 5.42
N LEU A 224 -26.25 1.80 5.01
CA LEU A 224 -24.82 2.01 4.88
C LEU A 224 -24.49 2.21 3.42
N VAL A 225 -23.74 3.27 3.13
CA VAL A 225 -23.05 3.46 1.85
C VAL A 225 -21.56 3.35 2.10
N MET A 226 -20.92 2.39 1.45
CA MET A 226 -19.49 2.15 1.52
C MET A 226 -18.84 2.49 0.17
N VAL A 227 -17.78 3.30 0.24
CA VAL A 227 -17.00 3.73 -0.93
C VAL A 227 -15.64 3.05 -0.90
N GLN A 228 -15.30 2.34 -1.97
CA GLN A 228 -14.06 1.58 -2.07
C GLN A 228 -13.44 1.62 -3.47
N GLU A 229 -12.16 1.30 -3.57
CA GLU A 229 -11.53 1.07 -4.86
C GLU A 229 -12.15 -0.18 -5.52
N PRO A 230 -12.40 -0.20 -6.85
CA PRO A 230 -13.00 -1.36 -7.51
C PRO A 230 -12.26 -2.68 -7.31
N SER A 231 -10.93 -2.61 -7.16
CA SER A 231 -10.01 -3.72 -6.89
C SER A 231 -9.85 -4.05 -5.41
N GLU A 232 -10.54 -3.36 -4.51
CA GLU A 232 -10.58 -3.69 -3.09
C GLU A 232 -11.94 -4.28 -2.71
N TYR A 233 -11.92 -5.19 -1.74
CA TYR A 233 -13.15 -5.81 -1.21
C TYR A 233 -13.86 -4.93 -0.19
N LEU A 234 -13.12 -4.08 0.51
CA LEU A 234 -13.56 -3.45 1.73
C LEU A 234 -13.10 -1.99 1.72
N GLY A 235 -14.07 -1.07 1.71
CA GLY A 235 -13.83 0.36 1.67
C GLY A 235 -13.42 0.97 2.99
N THR A 236 -12.68 2.07 2.91
CA THR A 236 -12.26 2.82 4.11
C THR A 236 -13.30 3.86 4.56
N ASN A 237 -14.23 4.26 3.68
CA ASN A 237 -15.26 5.23 4.00
C ASN A 237 -16.62 4.55 4.12
N LEU A 238 -17.21 4.68 5.30
CA LEU A 238 -18.47 4.04 5.68
C LEU A 238 -19.43 5.11 6.17
N ILE A 239 -20.56 5.26 5.49
CA ILE A 239 -21.53 6.32 5.74
C ILE A 239 -22.81 5.67 6.24
N TYR A 240 -23.11 5.87 7.53
CA TYR A 240 -24.36 5.42 8.15
C TYR A 240 -25.31 6.59 8.31
N THR A 241 -26.52 6.47 7.78
CA THR A 241 -27.51 7.54 7.86
C THR A 241 -28.92 6.98 7.88
N LYS A 242 -29.82 7.74 8.50
CA LYS A 242 -31.27 7.49 8.58
C LYS A 242 -32.07 8.39 7.64
N ASP A 243 -31.38 9.30 6.95
CA ASP A 243 -31.96 10.47 6.30
C ASP A 243 -32.46 10.11 4.89
N ASP A 244 -33.33 10.95 4.33
CA ASP A 244 -33.98 10.65 3.05
C ASP A 244 -33.09 10.97 1.86
N ARG A 245 -32.35 12.08 1.91
CA ARG A 245 -31.45 12.49 0.84
C ARG A 245 -30.02 12.44 1.33
N ILE A 246 -29.19 11.67 0.62
CA ILE A 246 -27.81 11.38 0.99
C ILE A 246 -26.93 11.73 -0.20
N ALA A 247 -26.23 12.86 -0.11
CA ALA A 247 -25.25 13.27 -1.11
C ALA A 247 -23.84 12.92 -0.63
N VAL A 248 -23.10 12.20 -1.47
CA VAL A 248 -21.75 11.72 -1.21
C VAL A 248 -20.78 12.28 -2.25
N PRO A 249 -20.28 13.51 -2.06
CA PRO A 249 -19.21 14.04 -2.88
C PRO A 249 -17.89 13.33 -2.60
N LEU A 250 -17.23 12.96 -3.69
CA LEU A 250 -15.98 12.20 -3.71
C LEU A 250 -14.81 13.08 -4.14
N GLN A 251 -13.71 12.98 -3.39
CA GLN A 251 -12.42 13.57 -3.69
C GLN A 251 -11.39 12.45 -3.89
N PRO A 252 -11.11 12.05 -5.14
CA PRO A 252 -10.14 11.00 -5.43
C PRO A 252 -8.70 11.52 -5.30
N GLN A 253 -7.82 10.65 -4.84
CA GLN A 253 -6.38 10.87 -4.77
C GLN A 253 -5.69 9.67 -5.40
N ARG A 254 -4.87 9.91 -6.42
CA ARG A 254 -4.10 8.86 -7.09
C ARG A 254 -2.73 8.76 -6.45
N PHE A 255 -2.29 7.56 -6.10
CA PHE A 255 -0.96 7.30 -5.60
C PHE A 255 -0.21 6.39 -6.58
N THR A 256 1.00 6.78 -6.91
CA THR A 256 1.92 6.02 -7.75
C THR A 256 3.30 5.97 -7.10
N ALA A 257 4.10 4.96 -7.41
CA ALA A 257 5.49 4.90 -7.00
C ALA A 257 6.41 4.72 -8.22
N GLN A 258 7.58 5.34 -8.17
CA GLN A 258 8.63 5.09 -9.15
C GLN A 258 9.27 3.72 -8.92
N ASP A 259 9.76 3.10 -9.99
CA ASP A 259 10.41 1.78 -9.95
C ASP A 259 11.63 1.75 -9.03
N ASP A 260 12.37 2.86 -8.92
CA ASP A 260 13.53 2.98 -8.02
C ASP A 260 13.18 2.70 -6.55
N VAL A 261 11.93 2.97 -6.14
CA VAL A 261 11.44 2.70 -4.78
C VAL A 261 11.50 1.22 -4.42
N ARG A 262 11.53 0.32 -5.42
CA ARG A 262 11.72 -1.13 -5.23
C ARG A 262 13.04 -1.48 -4.55
N ALA A 263 14.05 -0.60 -4.59
CA ALA A 263 15.30 -0.80 -3.88
C ALA A 263 15.17 -0.74 -2.33
N ARG A 264 13.98 -0.40 -1.80
CA ARG A 264 13.68 -0.38 -0.36
C ARG A 264 12.72 -1.52 0.01
N PRO A 265 12.92 -2.14 1.20
CA PRO A 265 12.03 -3.19 1.67
C PRO A 265 10.64 -2.63 1.97
N MET A 266 9.64 -3.52 1.96
CA MET A 266 8.22 -3.17 2.07
C MET A 266 7.89 -2.33 3.32
N GLU A 267 8.54 -2.61 4.44
CA GLU A 267 8.32 -1.92 5.73
C GLU A 267 8.77 -0.45 5.71
N MET A 268 9.67 -0.09 4.78
CA MET A 268 10.12 1.29 4.62
C MET A 268 9.32 2.06 3.57
N ARG A 269 8.76 1.37 2.57
CA ARG A 269 7.99 2.00 1.47
C ARG A 269 6.47 1.96 1.66
N PHE A 270 5.98 1.14 2.58
CA PHE A 270 4.56 1.02 2.92
C PHE A 270 3.63 0.71 1.73
N CYS A 271 4.13 0.04 0.69
CA CYS A 271 3.34 -0.41 -0.47
C CYS A 271 3.99 -1.62 -1.18
N TYR A 272 3.20 -2.40 -1.92
CA TYR A 272 3.67 -3.53 -2.75
C TYR A 272 3.59 -3.21 -4.25
N PHE A 273 4.53 -3.73 -5.04
CA PHE A 273 4.37 -3.77 -6.50
C PHE A 273 3.60 -5.03 -6.90
N ILE A 274 2.90 -4.99 -8.04
CA ILE A 274 2.02 -6.08 -8.48
C ILE A 274 2.82 -7.39 -8.67
N GLU A 275 4.05 -7.30 -9.19
CA GLU A 275 4.89 -8.48 -9.45
C GLU A 275 5.38 -9.15 -8.16
N GLU A 276 5.44 -8.42 -7.05
CA GLU A 276 5.82 -8.96 -5.75
C GLU A 276 4.68 -9.76 -5.11
N MET A 277 3.44 -9.54 -5.57
CA MET A 277 2.24 -10.18 -5.04
C MET A 277 2.14 -11.66 -5.39
N GLU A 278 2.74 -12.11 -6.51
CA GLU A 278 2.65 -13.50 -7.00
C GLU A 278 3.19 -14.54 -6.02
N THR A 279 4.03 -14.12 -5.07
CA THR A 279 4.67 -15.05 -4.10
C THR A 279 3.93 -15.18 -2.77
N ASN A 280 3.05 -14.23 -2.39
CA ASN A 280 2.52 -14.16 -1.02
C ASN A 280 1.00 -13.99 -0.88
N TYR A 281 0.24 -13.72 -1.96
CA TYR A 281 -1.21 -13.45 -1.95
C TYR A 281 -1.71 -12.54 -0.81
N ARG A 282 -2.14 -11.32 -1.18
CA ARG A 282 -3.50 -10.79 -0.92
C ARG A 282 -3.53 -9.27 -1.11
N LEU A 283 -4.57 -8.78 -1.77
CA LEU A 283 -4.89 -7.35 -1.83
C LEU A 283 -4.93 -6.77 -0.41
N ARG A 284 -4.68 -5.48 -0.23
CA ARG A 284 -4.72 -4.83 1.10
C ARG A 284 -5.95 -5.23 1.90
N SER A 285 -7.13 -5.12 1.29
CA SER A 285 -8.41 -5.48 1.91
C SER A 285 -8.49 -6.95 2.32
N GLU A 286 -7.88 -7.85 1.55
CA GLU A 286 -7.85 -9.28 1.83
C GLU A 286 -6.89 -9.63 2.96
N CYS A 287 -5.74 -8.95 3.01
CA CYS A 287 -4.78 -9.07 4.10
C CYS A 287 -5.41 -8.63 5.43
N ILE A 288 -6.05 -7.45 5.46
CA ILE A 288 -6.72 -6.91 6.65
C ILE A 288 -7.82 -7.88 7.09
N ASN A 289 -8.74 -8.26 6.20
CA ASN A 289 -9.82 -9.18 6.56
C ASN A 289 -9.29 -10.52 7.10
N SER A 290 -8.25 -11.09 6.47
CA SER A 290 -7.63 -12.33 6.94
C SER A 290 -7.00 -12.20 8.32
N CYS A 291 -6.36 -11.07 8.61
CA CYS A 291 -5.74 -10.78 9.91
C CYS A 291 -6.82 -10.71 11.00
N HIS A 292 -7.89 -9.97 10.74
CA HIS A 292 -9.02 -9.81 11.67
C HIS A 292 -9.76 -11.14 11.92
N ILE A 293 -10.01 -11.93 10.88
CA ILE A 293 -10.63 -13.27 11.03
C ILE A 293 -9.75 -14.18 11.88
N LYS A 294 -8.43 -14.18 11.67
CA LYS A 294 -7.49 -14.99 12.44
C LYS A 294 -7.54 -14.60 13.93
N PHE A 295 -7.47 -13.30 14.22
CA PHE A 295 -7.58 -12.78 15.57
C PHE A 295 -8.90 -13.22 16.24
N MET A 296 -10.02 -13.10 15.54
CA MET A 296 -11.33 -13.53 16.07
C MET A 296 -11.43 -15.03 16.27
N THR A 297 -10.88 -15.82 15.36
CA THR A 297 -10.88 -17.29 15.46
C THR A 297 -10.11 -17.75 16.68
N GLU A 298 -8.98 -17.09 17.00
CA GLU A 298 -8.19 -17.35 18.20
C GLU A 298 -8.94 -17.00 19.49
N LYS A 299 -9.68 -15.87 19.51
CA LYS A 299 -10.39 -15.40 20.73
C LYS A 299 -11.73 -16.10 20.95
N CYS A 300 -12.56 -16.26 19.91
CA CYS A 300 -13.93 -16.79 20.01
C CYS A 300 -14.04 -18.28 19.64
N LYS A 301 -12.96 -18.92 19.18
CA LYS A 301 -12.90 -20.36 18.83
C LYS A 301 -13.98 -20.80 17.84
N CYS A 302 -14.39 -19.88 16.96
CA CYS A 302 -15.29 -20.15 15.84
C CYS A 302 -14.77 -19.38 14.62
N TYR A 303 -14.99 -19.93 13.43
CA TYR A 303 -14.65 -19.23 12.20
C TYR A 303 -15.89 -18.51 11.67
N ILE A 304 -15.72 -17.27 11.23
CA ILE A 304 -16.74 -16.56 10.48
C ILE A 304 -16.43 -16.74 9.00
N ASN A 305 -17.39 -17.30 8.26
CA ASN A 305 -17.29 -17.37 6.81
C ASN A 305 -17.56 -15.97 6.23
N THR A 306 -16.55 -15.11 6.21
CA THR A 306 -16.59 -13.90 5.38
C THR A 306 -16.17 -14.25 3.95
N ILE A 307 -16.42 -13.32 3.02
CA ILE A 307 -16.30 -13.42 1.56
C ILE A 307 -15.06 -14.18 1.04
N MET A 308 -13.98 -14.29 1.82
CA MET A 308 -12.67 -14.78 1.39
C MET A 308 -12.30 -16.20 1.84
N ALA A 309 -13.17 -16.93 2.55
CA ALA A 309 -12.87 -18.31 2.94
C ALA A 309 -13.02 -19.32 1.78
N ILE A 310 -13.56 -18.92 0.63
CA ILE A 310 -13.93 -19.84 -0.46
C ILE A 310 -12.79 -20.08 -1.47
N ASN A 311 -11.78 -19.21 -1.55
CA ASN A 311 -10.69 -19.35 -2.53
C ASN A 311 -9.42 -20.02 -1.99
N LYS A 312 -9.44 -20.58 -0.77
CA LYS A 312 -8.38 -21.51 -0.35
C LYS A 312 -8.83 -22.92 -0.69
N ASP A 313 -8.31 -23.39 -1.83
CA ASP A 313 -8.07 -24.77 -2.22
C ASP A 313 -8.86 -25.86 -1.49
N ASN A 314 -9.51 -26.70 -2.30
CA ASN A 314 -9.96 -28.06 -1.98
C ASN A 314 -8.82 -29.01 -1.50
N ASN A 315 -7.66 -28.47 -1.09
CA ASN A 315 -6.46 -29.18 -0.66
C ASN A 315 -6.00 -28.76 0.75
N ALA A 316 -6.90 -28.36 1.64
CA ALA A 316 -6.63 -28.33 3.08
C ALA A 316 -7.18 -29.60 3.74
N ASN A 317 -6.55 -30.74 3.45
CA ASN A 317 -6.68 -31.91 4.30
C ASN A 317 -6.08 -31.57 5.67
N GLN A 318 -6.87 -31.75 6.73
CA GLN A 318 -6.44 -31.80 8.13
C GLN A 318 -5.80 -30.53 8.72
N GLU A 319 -6.63 -29.60 9.17
CA GLU A 319 -6.40 -28.93 10.45
C GLU A 319 -7.78 -28.68 11.09
N ALA A 320 -7.90 -29.01 12.37
CA ALA A 320 -9.16 -29.25 13.11
C ALA A 320 -10.38 -28.49 12.57
N SER A 321 -11.48 -29.20 12.32
CA SER A 321 -12.79 -28.64 11.93
C SER A 321 -13.26 -27.59 12.94
N ILE A 322 -12.78 -26.35 12.80
CA ILE A 322 -13.28 -25.20 13.55
C ILE A 322 -14.75 -25.07 13.13
N ARG A 323 -15.65 -24.90 14.11
CA ARG A 323 -17.08 -24.73 13.83
C ARG A 323 -17.37 -23.33 13.29
N ALA A 324 -18.40 -23.21 12.45
CA ALA A 324 -18.90 -21.92 12.01
C ALA A 324 -19.47 -21.15 13.22
N CYS A 325 -19.27 -19.83 13.25
CA CYS A 325 -19.83 -18.97 14.29
C CYS A 325 -21.36 -18.92 14.15
N THR A 326 -22.07 -19.18 15.24
CA THR A 326 -23.53 -19.13 15.30
C THR A 326 -24.00 -17.98 16.19
N VAL A 327 -25.31 -17.71 16.22
CA VAL A 327 -25.88 -16.62 17.04
C VAL A 327 -25.49 -16.73 18.53
N ARG A 328 -25.18 -17.93 19.04
CA ARG A 328 -24.66 -18.13 20.40
C ARG A 328 -23.34 -17.37 20.66
N ASP A 329 -22.50 -17.24 19.64
CA ASP A 329 -21.19 -16.62 19.74
C ASP A 329 -21.25 -15.08 19.71
N LEU A 330 -22.43 -14.50 19.45
CA LEU A 330 -22.64 -13.07 19.34
C LEU A 330 -22.24 -12.31 20.62
N SER A 331 -22.33 -12.98 21.77
CA SER A 331 -21.81 -12.50 23.05
C SER A 331 -20.29 -12.25 23.02
N CYS A 332 -19.52 -13.15 22.40
CA CYS A 332 -18.07 -13.00 22.21
C CYS A 332 -17.75 -11.89 21.21
N PHE A 333 -18.49 -11.82 20.09
CA PHE A 333 -18.32 -10.74 19.11
C PHE A 333 -18.59 -9.36 19.70
N THR A 334 -19.59 -9.25 20.58
CA THR A 334 -19.90 -8.00 21.26
C THR A 334 -18.75 -7.54 22.17
N LYS A 335 -18.08 -8.48 22.84
CA LYS A 335 -16.92 -8.20 23.70
C LYS A 335 -15.73 -7.63 22.92
N TYR A 336 -15.46 -8.14 21.72
CA TYR A 336 -14.33 -7.74 20.87
C TYR A 336 -14.76 -6.91 19.65
N LYS A 337 -15.91 -6.24 19.73
CA LYS A 337 -16.54 -5.53 18.60
C LYS A 337 -15.61 -4.49 17.94
N ILE A 338 -14.80 -3.80 18.75
CA ILE A 338 -13.85 -2.77 18.27
C ILE A 338 -12.78 -3.40 17.38
N SER A 339 -12.23 -4.53 17.83
CA SER A 339 -11.16 -5.27 17.16
C SER A 339 -11.59 -5.90 15.83
N PHE A 340 -12.88 -6.25 15.68
CA PHE A 340 -13.36 -6.90 14.46
C PHE A 340 -13.57 -5.93 13.30
N PHE A 341 -13.99 -4.69 13.58
CA PHE A 341 -14.48 -3.76 12.56
C PHE A 341 -13.55 -2.59 12.27
N SER A 342 -12.48 -2.38 13.02
CA SER A 342 -11.48 -1.41 12.61
C SER A 342 -10.83 -1.91 11.31
N MET A 343 -11.38 -1.55 10.14
CA MET A 343 -10.81 -1.85 8.81
C MET A 343 -9.45 -1.15 8.59
N SER A 344 -8.84 -0.71 9.68
CA SER A 344 -7.50 -0.22 9.85
C SER A 344 -6.50 -1.37 9.80
N ASN A 345 -5.24 -0.99 9.62
CA ASN A 345 -4.13 -1.92 9.70
C ASN A 345 -3.84 -2.38 11.15
N THR A 346 -4.43 -1.68 12.13
CA THR A 346 -4.22 -1.90 13.55
C THR A 346 -5.50 -2.43 14.17
N ILE A 347 -5.37 -3.49 14.98
CA ILE A 347 -6.42 -4.08 15.80
C ILE A 347 -6.24 -3.56 17.23
N GLU A 348 -7.24 -2.86 17.77
CA GLU A 348 -7.26 -2.41 19.15
C GLU A 348 -7.97 -3.46 20.02
N GLU A 349 -7.30 -4.00 21.05
CA GLU A 349 -7.81 -5.14 21.83
C GLU A 349 -8.63 -4.74 23.07
N SER A 350 -8.67 -3.46 23.46
CA SER A 350 -9.24 -3.04 24.75
C SER A 350 -9.88 -1.64 24.74
N ARG A 351 -10.84 -1.45 25.67
CA ARG A 351 -11.39 -0.15 26.09
C ARG A 351 -10.68 0.42 27.33
N ASP A 352 -9.85 -0.38 27.98
CA ASP A 352 -9.14 0.01 29.20
C ASP A 352 -7.83 0.72 28.87
N PHE A 353 -7.27 1.49 29.81
CA PHE A 353 -6.03 2.28 29.70
C PHE A 353 -4.74 1.51 29.29
N VAL A 354 -4.85 0.24 28.90
CA VAL A 354 -3.76 -0.60 28.36
C VAL A 354 -4.06 -0.92 26.90
N PHE A 355 -3.48 -0.12 25.99
CA PHE A 355 -3.60 -0.33 24.55
C PHE A 355 -2.73 -1.51 24.12
N ASN A 356 -3.27 -2.73 24.10
CA ASN A 356 -2.66 -3.80 23.33
C ASN A 356 -3.13 -3.67 21.89
N THR A 357 -2.21 -3.34 20.97
CA THR A 357 -2.50 -3.15 19.55
C THR A 357 -1.78 -4.20 18.73
N THR A 358 -2.53 -4.96 17.93
CA THR A 358 -1.95 -5.91 16.97
C THR A 358 -1.90 -5.26 15.59
N ASP A 359 -0.71 -5.08 15.02
CA ASP A 359 -0.52 -4.52 13.67
C ASP A 359 -0.49 -5.64 12.63
N CYS A 360 -1.42 -5.60 11.68
CA CYS A 360 -1.55 -6.56 10.59
C CYS A 360 -0.51 -6.36 9.48
N LYS A 361 0.21 -5.23 9.46
CA LYS A 361 1.26 -4.90 8.47
C LYS A 361 0.81 -5.09 7.01
N CYS A 362 -0.44 -4.80 6.72
CA CYS A 362 -1.01 -4.80 5.38
C CYS A 362 -0.75 -3.45 4.71
N TYR A 363 -0.15 -3.48 3.52
CA TYR A 363 0.14 -2.30 2.72
C TYR A 363 -0.72 -2.28 1.45
N PRO A 364 -1.06 -1.12 0.86
CA PRO A 364 -1.73 -1.03 -0.45
C PRO A 364 -0.78 -1.33 -1.61
N ASN A 365 -1.35 -1.45 -2.80
CA ASN A 365 -0.58 -1.41 -4.04
C ASN A 365 0.15 -0.07 -4.15
N CYS A 366 1.39 -0.06 -4.63
CA CYS A 366 2.12 1.18 -4.90
C CYS A 366 1.41 2.05 -5.94
N ASN A 367 0.62 1.44 -6.81
CA ASN A 367 -0.32 2.11 -7.71
C ASN A 367 -1.75 1.85 -7.24
N HIS A 368 -2.37 2.81 -6.55
CA HIS A 368 -3.74 2.70 -6.04
C HIS A 368 -4.44 4.06 -6.05
N ILE A 369 -5.76 4.03 -5.95
CA ILE A 369 -6.59 5.24 -5.84
C ILE A 369 -7.34 5.20 -4.52
N LYS A 370 -7.20 6.29 -3.76
CA LYS A 370 -7.96 6.51 -2.53
C LYS A 370 -9.09 7.49 -2.80
N TYR A 371 -10.31 7.12 -2.44
CA TYR A 371 -11.46 8.02 -2.51
C TYR A 371 -11.73 8.57 -1.12
N HIS A 372 -11.69 9.88 -0.95
CA HIS A 372 -12.19 10.52 0.26
C HIS A 372 -13.66 10.88 0.03
N ALA A 373 -14.54 10.36 0.88
CA ALA A 373 -15.97 10.61 0.79
C ALA A 373 -16.40 11.56 1.90
N SER A 374 -17.07 12.64 1.52
CA SER A 374 -17.80 13.48 2.48
C SER A 374 -19.29 13.14 2.40
N THR A 375 -20.07 13.56 3.40
CA THR A 375 -21.50 13.24 3.45
C THR A 375 -22.30 14.47 3.80
N TYR A 376 -23.29 14.75 2.98
CA TYR A 376 -24.32 15.75 3.23
C TYR A 376 -25.67 15.04 3.23
N THR A 377 -26.43 15.19 4.30
CA THR A 377 -27.73 14.56 4.43
C THR A 377 -28.82 15.58 4.71
N ASP A 378 -30.02 15.28 4.24
CA ASP A 378 -31.22 16.10 4.46
C ASP A 378 -32.43 15.20 4.74
N HIS A 379 -33.25 15.65 5.69
CA HIS A 379 -34.54 15.05 6.00
C HIS A 379 -35.59 15.74 5.16
N MET A 380 -36.27 15.00 4.27
CA MET A 380 -37.26 15.60 3.39
C MET A 380 -38.54 15.87 4.17
N GLY A 381 -38.65 17.04 4.80
CA GLY A 381 -39.88 17.44 5.48
C GLY A 381 -41.04 17.68 4.51
N ASN A 382 -42.10 16.87 4.63
CA ASN A 382 -43.45 17.07 4.06
C ASN A 382 -43.62 16.97 2.53
N ALA A 383 -42.80 16.21 1.81
CA ALA A 383 -43.03 15.94 0.38
C ALA A 383 -43.64 14.54 0.17
N LYS A 384 -44.51 14.38 -0.83
CA LYS A 384 -45.26 13.13 -1.17
C LYS A 384 -44.39 11.87 -1.47
N ASN A 385 -43.08 11.91 -1.22
CA ASN A 385 -42.08 10.86 -1.41
C ASN A 385 -41.40 10.44 -0.09
N ASP A 386 -42.06 10.58 1.06
CA ASP A 386 -41.55 10.17 2.39
C ASP A 386 -41.10 8.69 2.46
N ASP A 387 -41.51 7.85 1.51
CA ASP A 387 -41.15 6.43 1.44
C ASP A 387 -39.88 6.14 0.62
N LEU A 388 -39.14 7.15 0.14
CA LEU A 388 -37.96 6.94 -0.71
C LEU A 388 -36.69 7.51 -0.09
N ILE A 389 -35.61 6.73 -0.17
CA ILE A 389 -34.25 7.20 0.15
C ILE A 389 -33.52 7.44 -1.18
N GLU A 390 -32.97 8.63 -1.35
CA GLU A 390 -32.18 9.05 -2.50
C GLU A 390 -30.70 9.13 -2.08
N VAL A 391 -29.84 8.37 -2.76
CA VAL A 391 -28.39 8.40 -2.59
C VAL A 391 -27.75 8.90 -3.88
N ASP A 392 -27.09 10.05 -3.85
CA ASP A 392 -26.35 10.62 -4.97
C ASP A 392 -24.85 10.61 -4.67
N ILE A 393 -24.08 9.90 -5.49
CA ILE A 393 -22.63 9.78 -5.38
C ILE A 393 -21.98 10.38 -6.64
N TYR A 394 -21.11 11.36 -6.45
CA TYR A 394 -20.50 12.09 -7.54
C TYR A 394 -19.11 12.60 -7.18
N PHE A 395 -18.28 12.93 -8.19
CA PHE A 395 -17.01 13.62 -7.95
C PHE A 395 -17.25 15.10 -7.69
N GLN A 396 -16.63 15.63 -6.64
CA GLN A 396 -16.78 17.03 -6.25
C GLN A 396 -16.14 17.98 -7.28
N GLU A 397 -15.03 17.56 -7.88
CA GLU A 397 -14.23 18.33 -8.84
C GLU A 397 -13.98 17.49 -10.11
N GLU A 398 -13.66 18.16 -11.23
CA GLU A 398 -13.33 17.49 -12.51
C GLU A 398 -11.87 17.01 -12.58
N THR A 399 -11.04 17.49 -11.66
CA THR A 399 -9.61 17.17 -11.58
C THR A 399 -9.26 16.57 -10.24
N LEU A 400 -8.17 15.81 -10.21
CA LEU A 400 -7.64 15.15 -9.02
C LEU A 400 -6.15 15.38 -8.85
N ILE A 401 -5.69 15.21 -7.62
CA ILE A 401 -4.28 15.28 -7.27
C ILE A 401 -3.66 13.88 -7.37
N SER A 402 -2.63 13.77 -8.20
CA SER A 402 -1.78 12.59 -8.32
C SER A 402 -0.51 12.79 -7.51
N TYR A 403 -0.29 11.89 -6.57
CA TYR A 403 0.90 11.80 -5.75
C TYR A 403 1.84 10.74 -6.33
N ARG A 404 3.14 11.05 -6.31
CA ARG A 404 4.19 10.14 -6.70
C ARG A 404 5.21 9.98 -5.59
N SER A 405 5.43 8.73 -5.21
CA SER A 405 6.44 8.31 -4.26
C SER A 405 7.76 8.08 -4.99
N THR A 406 8.81 8.77 -4.53
CA THR A 406 10.14 8.76 -5.12
C THR A 406 11.20 8.52 -4.03
N LEU A 407 12.35 7.98 -4.41
CA LEU A 407 13.49 7.92 -3.48
C LEU A 407 14.13 9.30 -3.37
N GLN A 408 14.43 9.72 -2.14
CA GLN A 408 15.16 10.97 -1.91
C GLN A 408 16.62 10.90 -2.39
N ILE A 409 17.23 9.72 -2.34
CA ILE A 409 18.59 9.45 -2.85
C ILE A 409 18.56 8.14 -3.64
N VAL A 410 18.93 8.22 -4.91
CA VAL A 410 19.03 7.06 -5.80
C VAL A 410 20.46 6.50 -5.78
N LEU A 411 20.66 5.25 -6.21
CA LEU A 411 21.99 4.63 -6.30
C LEU A 411 22.97 5.47 -7.13
N LEU A 412 22.49 6.13 -8.18
CA LEU A 412 23.32 7.02 -9.00
C LEU A 412 23.88 8.19 -8.18
N ASP A 413 23.06 8.80 -7.32
CA ASP A 413 23.49 9.89 -6.44
C ASP A 413 24.55 9.43 -5.43
N LEU A 414 24.45 8.18 -4.97
CA LEU A 414 25.45 7.57 -4.09
C LEU A 414 26.80 7.40 -4.82
N ILE A 415 26.77 6.90 -6.06
CA ILE A 415 27.98 6.72 -6.89
C ILE A 415 28.61 8.08 -7.20
N VAL A 416 27.81 9.08 -7.56
CA VAL A 416 28.25 10.46 -7.80
C VAL A 416 28.87 11.05 -6.53
N SER A 417 28.25 10.83 -5.36
CA SER A 417 28.77 11.29 -4.07
C SER A 417 30.11 10.65 -3.75
N PHE A 418 30.26 9.32 -3.91
CA PHE A 418 31.54 8.63 -3.70
C PHE A 418 32.64 9.13 -4.64
N GLY A 419 32.31 9.34 -5.92
CA GLY A 419 33.22 9.93 -6.89
C GLY A 419 33.66 11.35 -6.50
N GLY A 420 32.72 12.18 -6.05
CA GLY A 420 32.99 13.53 -5.57
C GLY A 420 33.88 13.56 -4.32
N ILE A 421 33.60 12.72 -3.33
CA ILE A 421 34.37 12.63 -2.08
C ILE A 421 35.80 12.14 -2.37
N ALA A 422 35.95 11.07 -3.15
CA ALA A 422 37.26 10.53 -3.51
C ALA A 422 38.07 11.50 -4.39
N GLY A 423 37.40 12.20 -5.31
CA GLY A 423 38.01 13.22 -6.16
C GLY A 423 38.50 14.45 -5.37
N LEU A 424 37.70 14.97 -4.43
CA LEU A 424 38.05 16.15 -3.64
C LEU A 424 39.16 15.89 -2.60
N ILE A 425 39.11 14.74 -1.90
CA ILE A 425 40.03 14.48 -0.79
C ILE A 425 41.33 13.81 -1.28
N LEU A 426 41.23 12.88 -2.23
CA LEU A 426 42.39 12.10 -2.69
C LEU A 426 42.88 12.49 -4.09
N GLY A 427 42.09 13.23 -4.87
CA GLY A 427 42.42 13.53 -6.26
C GLY A 427 42.32 12.31 -7.19
N TYR A 428 41.69 11.21 -6.75
CA TYR A 428 41.50 10.02 -7.58
C TYR A 428 40.27 10.19 -8.47
N SER A 429 40.45 9.96 -9.77
CA SER A 429 39.36 9.79 -10.72
C SER A 429 39.28 8.33 -11.18
N LEU A 430 38.10 7.90 -11.62
CA LEU A 430 37.90 6.55 -12.19
C LEU A 430 38.87 6.29 -13.35
N LEU A 431 39.08 7.28 -14.22
CA LEU A 431 40.05 7.26 -15.32
C LEU A 431 41.49 7.14 -14.82
N GLY A 432 41.85 7.83 -13.73
CA GLY A 432 43.17 7.69 -13.10
C GLY A 432 43.39 6.28 -12.54
N CYS A 433 42.35 5.69 -11.92
CA CYS A 433 42.42 4.31 -11.43
C CYS A 433 42.57 3.31 -12.58
N ILE A 434 41.79 3.44 -13.65
CA ILE A 434 41.87 2.56 -14.83
C ILE A 434 43.25 2.69 -15.49
N ASN A 435 43.77 3.90 -15.68
CA ASN A 435 45.10 4.10 -16.28
C ASN A 435 46.21 3.46 -15.44
N THR A 436 46.20 3.67 -14.11
CA THR A 436 47.20 3.03 -13.23
C THR A 436 47.08 1.51 -13.20
N MET A 437 45.87 0.97 -13.34
CA MET A 437 45.65 -0.47 -13.44
C MET A 437 46.16 -1.03 -14.77
N LEU A 438 45.87 -0.36 -15.89
CA LEU A 438 46.36 -0.71 -17.22
C LEU A 438 47.89 -0.65 -17.30
N ASP A 439 48.51 0.38 -16.72
CA ASP A 439 49.97 0.51 -16.64
C ASP A 439 50.59 -0.66 -15.86
N ARG A 440 49.94 -1.09 -14.77
CA ARG A 440 50.39 -2.26 -13.99
C ARG A 440 50.21 -3.57 -14.76
N ILE A 441 49.11 -3.74 -15.50
CA ILE A 441 48.90 -4.91 -16.36
C ILE A 441 49.95 -4.95 -17.49
N ALA A 442 50.22 -3.81 -18.14
CA ALA A 442 51.25 -3.69 -19.18
C ALA A 442 52.65 -3.98 -18.62
N PHE A 443 52.95 -3.53 -17.39
CA PHE A 443 54.21 -3.83 -16.73
C PHE A 443 54.36 -5.33 -16.38
N CYS A 444 53.29 -5.98 -15.91
CA CYS A 444 53.25 -7.42 -15.66
C CYS A 444 53.30 -8.27 -16.94
N ALA A 445 52.71 -7.80 -18.05
CA ALA A 445 52.83 -8.44 -19.35
C ALA A 445 54.28 -8.37 -19.87
N LYS A 446 54.96 -7.24 -19.64
CA LYS A 446 56.37 -7.02 -20.01
C LYS A 446 57.36 -7.77 -19.10
N SER A 447 56.99 -8.07 -17.84
CA SER A 447 57.82 -8.91 -16.98
C SER A 447 57.70 -10.40 -17.34
N ARG A 448 56.52 -10.85 -17.79
CA ARG A 448 56.28 -12.23 -18.26
C ARG A 448 57.03 -12.56 -19.55
N SER A 449 57.24 -11.58 -20.44
CA SER A 449 58.07 -11.75 -21.65
C SER A 449 59.58 -11.75 -21.35
N ARG A 450 60.02 -11.36 -20.14
CA ARG A 450 61.43 -11.43 -19.72
C ARG A 450 61.79 -12.71 -18.96
N SER A 451 60.80 -13.48 -18.50
CA SER A 451 61.01 -14.73 -17.76
C SER A 451 61.01 -15.99 -18.65
N ALA A 452 60.73 -15.86 -19.95
CA ALA A 452 60.80 -16.96 -20.92
C ALA A 452 61.95 -16.71 -21.90
N ASP A 453 63.19 -16.85 -21.42
CA ASP A 453 64.36 -17.36 -22.16
C ASP A 453 65.65 -17.18 -21.35
N PRO A 454 66.26 -18.28 -20.89
CA PRO A 454 67.71 -18.32 -20.83
C PRO A 454 68.23 -19.69 -21.28
N THR A 455 68.60 -19.82 -22.56
CA THR A 455 69.72 -20.66 -23.05
C THR A 455 69.82 -20.59 -24.58
N ALA A 456 70.81 -19.86 -25.10
CA ALA A 456 71.68 -20.31 -26.20
C ALA A 456 72.66 -19.19 -26.58
N SER A 457 73.92 -19.59 -26.75
CA SER A 457 75.08 -18.78 -27.09
C SER A 457 75.19 -18.44 -28.57
N SER A 458 75.98 -17.39 -28.81
CA SER A 458 76.96 -17.20 -29.91
C SER A 458 76.52 -16.89 -31.35
N HIS A 459 77.12 -15.81 -31.84
CA HIS A 459 77.50 -15.49 -33.22
C HIS A 459 76.41 -15.33 -34.31
N ALA A 460 76.29 -14.10 -34.84
CA ALA A 460 76.53 -13.83 -36.26
C ALA A 460 76.59 -12.32 -36.55
N SER A 461 77.66 -11.93 -37.24
CA SER A 461 77.85 -10.65 -37.92
C SER A 461 77.00 -10.62 -39.20
N SER A 462 76.38 -9.48 -39.53
CA SER A 462 76.48 -8.81 -40.85
C SER A 462 75.34 -7.82 -41.14
N ARG A 463 75.76 -6.63 -41.62
CA ARG A 463 75.19 -5.79 -42.69
C ARG A 463 73.74 -5.26 -42.60
N LEU A 464 73.67 -3.92 -42.62
CA LEU A 464 72.61 -3.11 -43.24
C LEU A 464 72.43 -3.46 -44.73
N PRO A 465 71.22 -3.28 -45.30
CA PRO A 465 70.85 -2.04 -46.00
C PRO A 465 69.46 -1.52 -45.53
N GLU A 466 69.23 -0.22 -45.32
CA GLU A 466 69.04 0.89 -46.26
C GLU A 466 67.78 0.77 -47.16
N THR A 467 67.01 1.86 -47.22
CA THR A 467 65.84 2.18 -48.09
C THR A 467 64.50 1.55 -47.69
N ASP A 468 63.33 2.19 -47.74
CA ASP A 468 62.93 3.59 -47.94
C ASP A 468 61.45 3.72 -47.54
N LEU A 469 61.01 4.96 -47.46
CA LEU A 469 59.66 5.45 -47.79
C LEU A 469 58.63 5.79 -46.69
N ASN A 470 58.38 7.10 -46.72
CA ASN A 470 57.38 7.97 -46.12
C ASN A 470 55.89 7.56 -46.26
N ASN A 471 55.08 8.33 -45.50
CA ASN A 471 53.65 8.65 -45.63
C ASN A 471 52.67 7.67 -44.96
N LYS A 472 51.67 8.11 -44.18
CA LYS A 472 50.84 9.33 -44.27
C LYS A 472 50.25 9.67 -42.90
N PHE A 473 50.30 10.95 -42.55
CA PHE A 473 49.26 11.63 -41.78
C PHE A 473 48.04 11.81 -42.69
N VAL A 474 46.88 11.31 -42.29
CA VAL A 474 45.57 12.00 -42.19
C VAL A 474 44.76 11.23 -41.14
#